data_AF-A0A2P6P7P5-F1
#
_entry.id   AF-A0A2P6P7P5-F1
#
_cell.length_a   1.000
_cell.length_b   1.000
_cell.length_c   1.000
_cell.angle_alpha   90.00
_cell.angle_beta   90.00
_cell.angle_gamma   90.00
#
_symmetry.space_group_name_H-M   'P 1'
#
loop_
_entity.id
_entity.type
_entity.pdbx_description
1 polymer ?
#
loop_
_entity_poly.entity_id
_entity_poly.type
_entity_poly.pdbx_seq_one_letter_code
_entity_poly.pdbx_strand_id
1 'polypeptide(L)'
;MRLKFFTSSIWHGLKVSLPLIYQNSRWLIGNGSMVNFWSDKWLDVPILEELQRVSLSPQLHALVSDFIANQQWSLPARFYSLYPHIAQKIHNITLPLQAESDCLIWEHSSSGVPSFSDGYELVRQKSNKKSWATSIWNSFIPPRYSLLAWRIFYDRLPTDLQLQRHGVTLVSKCPLCSLGCVEDSVHLFFSCSFAQHIWQWLACCFGTSLPSQGSLDYFWTAFIDLEGAEQAGL
;
A
#
# COMPACT_ATOMS: atom_id res chain seq x y z
N MET A 1 -31.02 -19.12 11.08
CA MET A 1 -30.01 -18.99 10.02
C MET A 1 -28.82 -18.20 10.57
N ARG A 2 -27.74 -18.86 10.99
CA ARG A 2 -26.56 -18.18 11.55
C ARG A 2 -25.72 -17.64 10.39
N LEU A 3 -25.61 -16.32 10.28
CA LEU A 3 -24.64 -15.67 9.39
C LEU A 3 -23.24 -16.07 9.85
N LYS A 4 -22.60 -16.98 9.10
CA LYS A 4 -21.16 -17.23 9.24
C LYS A 4 -20.45 -15.98 8.74
N PHE A 5 -19.95 -15.15 9.64
CA PHE A 5 -19.04 -14.07 9.29
C PHE A 5 -17.78 -14.71 8.69
N PHE A 6 -17.63 -14.59 7.37
CA PHE A 6 -16.35 -14.86 6.73
C PHE A 6 -15.36 -13.82 7.25
N THR A 7 -14.47 -14.24 8.15
CA THR A 7 -13.34 -13.42 8.57
C THR A 7 -12.41 -13.25 7.37
N SER A 8 -12.52 -12.13 6.67
CA SER A 8 -11.60 -11.77 5.61
C SER A 8 -10.19 -11.56 6.21
N SER A 9 -9.19 -12.26 5.67
CA SER A 9 -7.78 -12.02 5.99
C SER A 9 -7.35 -10.62 5.55
N ILE A 10 -7.95 -10.10 4.47
CA ILE A 10 -7.76 -8.73 3.99
C ILE A 10 -8.27 -7.73 5.02
N TRP A 11 -9.42 -7.99 5.64
CA TRP A 11 -9.99 -7.10 6.66
C TRP A 11 -9.12 -7.00 7.91
N HIS A 12 -8.46 -8.08 8.31
CA HIS A 12 -7.48 -8.03 9.41
C HIS A 12 -6.29 -7.13 9.07
N GLY A 13 -5.76 -7.23 7.84
CA GLY A 13 -4.69 -6.34 7.37
C GLY A 13 -5.14 -4.87 7.33
N LEU A 14 -6.33 -4.59 6.80
CA LEU A 14 -6.89 -3.23 6.75
C LEU A 14 -7.15 -2.64 8.13
N LYS A 15 -7.62 -3.44 9.10
CA LYS A 15 -7.82 -2.97 10.48
C LYS A 15 -6.56 -2.38 11.10
N VAL A 16 -5.38 -2.92 10.76
CA VAL A 16 -4.10 -2.40 11.25
C VAL A 16 -3.81 -1.00 10.70
N SER A 17 -4.23 -0.71 9.45
CA SER A 17 -4.03 0.60 8.84
C SER A 17 -5.16 1.59 9.12
N LEU A 18 -6.34 1.17 9.58
CA LEU A 18 -7.48 2.05 9.85
C LEU A 18 -7.15 3.28 10.73
N PRO A 19 -6.41 3.17 11.85
CA PRO A 19 -6.10 4.35 12.66
C PRO A 19 -5.32 5.41 11.89
N LEU A 20 -4.35 4.97 11.09
CA LEU A 20 -3.55 5.84 10.22
C LEU A 20 -4.44 6.49 9.14
N ILE A 21 -5.38 5.71 8.59
CA ILE A 21 -6.36 6.21 7.63
C ILE A 21 -7.22 7.32 8.26
N TYR A 22 -7.81 7.06 9.43
CA TYR A 22 -8.65 8.02 10.13
C TYR A 22 -7.90 9.30 10.51
N GLN A 23 -6.65 9.18 10.99
CA GLN A 23 -5.81 10.32 11.34
C GLN A 23 -5.56 11.28 10.16
N ASN A 24 -5.45 10.74 8.95
CA ASN A 24 -5.17 11.51 7.74
C ASN A 24 -6.44 11.88 6.95
N SER A 25 -7.60 11.59 7.50
CA SER A 25 -8.91 11.90 6.93
C SER A 25 -9.61 12.99 7.72
N ARG A 26 -10.53 13.71 7.06
CA ARG A 26 -11.42 14.70 7.65
C ARG A 26 -12.78 14.60 6.99
N TRP A 27 -13.86 14.81 7.73
CA TRP A 27 -15.19 14.98 7.14
C TRP A 27 -15.35 16.38 6.56
N LEU A 28 -15.77 16.43 5.30
CA LEU A 28 -16.34 17.60 4.67
C LEU A 28 -17.85 17.60 4.94
N ILE A 29 -18.32 18.66 5.60
CA ILE A 29 -19.73 18.79 5.99
C ILE A 29 -20.58 19.15 4.78
N GLY A 30 -21.51 18.27 4.44
CA GLY A 30 -22.60 18.53 3.53
C GLY A 30 -23.85 18.90 4.33
N ASN A 31 -24.71 17.90 4.57
CA ASN A 31 -25.92 18.05 5.37
C ASN A 31 -25.74 17.78 6.87
N GLY A 32 -24.57 17.27 7.29
CA GLY A 32 -24.22 16.99 8.68
C GLY A 32 -24.96 15.80 9.31
N SER A 33 -25.62 14.96 8.51
CA SER A 33 -26.43 13.84 8.99
C SER A 33 -25.63 12.57 9.31
N MET A 34 -24.39 12.48 8.84
CA MET A 34 -23.52 11.31 9.02
C MET A 34 -22.37 11.55 9.99
N VAL A 35 -22.19 12.78 10.47
CA VAL A 35 -21.02 13.21 11.23
C VAL A 35 -21.43 13.52 12.67
N ASN A 36 -20.79 12.86 13.62
CA ASN A 36 -20.92 13.19 15.04
C ASN A 36 -20.21 14.52 15.33
N PHE A 37 -20.92 15.45 15.95
CA PHE A 37 -20.40 16.79 16.25
C PHE A 37 -19.16 16.75 17.16
N TRP A 38 -19.08 15.79 18.07
CA TRP A 38 -18.09 15.75 19.15
C TRP A 38 -16.89 14.85 18.88
N SER A 39 -17.14 13.64 18.37
CA SER A 39 -16.13 12.58 18.26
C SER A 39 -15.48 12.48 16.88
N ASP A 40 -16.16 12.94 15.83
CA ASP A 40 -15.62 12.82 14.48
C ASP A 40 -14.71 14.01 14.14
N LYS A 41 -13.71 13.76 13.30
CA LYS A 41 -12.79 14.78 12.82
C LYS A 41 -13.39 15.50 11.62
N TRP A 42 -14.11 16.58 11.87
CA TRP A 42 -14.63 17.50 10.84
C TRP A 42 -14.08 18.94 10.98
N LEU A 43 -13.35 19.20 12.06
CA LEU A 43 -12.40 20.32 12.20
C LEU A 43 -10.97 19.79 11.99
N ASP A 44 -9.96 20.52 12.47
CA ASP A 44 -8.55 20.07 12.47
C ASP A 44 -8.34 18.82 13.35
N VAL A 45 -9.10 18.73 14.45
CA VAL A 45 -9.14 17.60 15.38
C VAL A 45 -10.59 17.41 15.86
N PRO A 46 -10.98 16.23 16.37
CA PRO A 46 -12.25 16.07 17.06
C PRO A 46 -12.41 17.08 18.22
N ILE A 47 -13.60 17.64 18.39
CA ILE A 47 -13.87 18.63 19.43
C ILE A 47 -13.56 18.07 20.83
N LEU A 48 -13.88 16.79 21.09
CA LEU A 48 -13.54 16.16 22.37
C LEU A 48 -12.05 16.01 22.60
N GLU A 49 -11.25 15.88 21.54
CA GLU A 49 -9.80 15.84 21.65
C GLU A 49 -9.24 17.22 21.96
N GLU A 50 -9.71 18.27 21.26
CA GLU A 50 -9.34 19.67 21.53
C GLU A 50 -9.69 20.10 22.97
N LEU A 51 -10.82 19.61 23.49
CA LEU A 51 -11.26 19.86 24.86
C LEU A 51 -10.63 18.94 25.92
N GLN A 52 -9.78 17.98 25.52
CA GLN A 52 -9.18 16.96 26.40
C GLN A 52 -10.24 16.15 27.18
N ARG A 53 -11.38 15.86 26.53
CA ARG A 53 -12.58 15.21 27.10
C ARG A 53 -13.02 13.97 26.32
N VAL A 54 -12.08 13.27 25.70
CA VAL A 54 -12.32 12.07 24.89
C VAL A 54 -13.12 10.99 25.63
N SER A 55 -13.00 10.91 26.96
CA SER A 55 -13.77 9.98 27.81
C SER A 55 -15.29 10.16 27.75
N LEU A 56 -15.78 11.32 27.31
CA LEU A 56 -17.22 11.61 27.17
C LEU A 56 -17.80 11.17 25.81
N SER A 57 -16.95 10.72 24.86
CA SER A 57 -17.35 10.24 23.53
C SER A 57 -18.58 9.31 23.53
N PRO A 58 -18.64 8.23 24.34
CA PRO A 58 -19.77 7.30 24.29
C PRO A 58 -21.10 7.88 24.79
N GLN A 59 -21.10 9.08 25.36
CA GLN A 59 -22.31 9.73 25.90
C GLN A 59 -22.84 10.83 24.97
N LEU A 60 -22.08 11.21 23.95
CA LEU A 60 -22.35 12.37 23.11
C LEU A 60 -22.61 11.94 21.66
N HIS A 61 -23.90 11.88 21.30
CA HIS A 61 -24.36 11.38 20.00
C HIS A 61 -24.92 12.46 19.07
N ALA A 62 -24.80 13.75 19.44
CA ALA A 62 -25.32 14.83 18.62
C ALA A 62 -24.61 14.85 17.26
N LEU A 63 -25.40 15.03 16.20
CA LEU A 63 -24.90 15.13 14.83
C LEU A 63 -24.60 16.59 14.51
N VAL A 64 -23.77 16.81 13.49
CA VAL A 64 -23.49 18.17 12.99
C VAL A 64 -24.78 18.85 12.49
N SER A 65 -25.67 18.08 11.88
CA SER A 65 -27.00 18.54 11.42
C SER A 65 -27.87 19.12 12.53
N ASP A 66 -27.72 18.68 13.78
CA ASP A 66 -28.48 19.22 14.93
C ASP A 66 -28.11 20.69 15.23
N PHE A 67 -26.96 21.15 14.72
CA PHE A 67 -26.45 22.51 14.89
C PHE A 67 -26.51 23.32 13.60
N ILE A 68 -27.30 22.90 12.61
CA ILE A 68 -27.52 23.62 11.36
C ILE A 68 -29.00 23.96 11.25
N ALA A 69 -29.32 25.25 11.14
CA ALA A 69 -30.67 25.75 10.91
C ALA A 69 -30.66 26.80 9.80
N ASN A 70 -31.58 26.70 8.83
CA ASN A 70 -31.67 27.62 7.69
C ASN A 70 -30.32 27.83 6.96
N GLN A 71 -29.56 26.75 6.75
CA GLN A 71 -28.21 26.78 6.15
C GLN A 71 -27.19 27.66 6.92
N GLN A 72 -27.42 27.87 8.21
CA GLN A 72 -26.49 28.57 9.08
C GLN A 72 -26.22 27.76 10.35
N TRP A 73 -25.03 27.93 10.90
CA TRP A 73 -24.63 27.33 12.16
C TRP A 73 -25.47 27.91 13.31
N SER A 74 -26.16 27.04 14.04
CA SER A 74 -26.98 27.35 15.20
C SER A 74 -26.41 26.64 16.43
N LEU A 75 -25.40 27.25 17.06
CA LEU A 75 -24.79 26.74 18.28
C LEU A 75 -25.50 27.31 19.52
N PRO A 76 -25.64 26.55 20.63
CA PRO A 76 -26.20 27.09 21.86
C PRO A 76 -25.39 28.27 22.40
N ALA A 77 -26.05 29.30 22.96
CA ALA A 77 -25.36 30.47 23.53
C ALA A 77 -24.28 30.12 24.56
N ARG A 78 -24.50 29.05 25.33
CA ARG A 78 -23.53 28.52 26.30
C ARG A 78 -22.26 27.97 25.63
N PHE A 79 -22.37 27.44 24.42
CA PHE A 79 -21.23 26.96 23.65
C PHE A 79 -20.32 28.12 23.26
N TYR A 80 -20.90 29.24 22.78
CA TYR A 80 -20.14 30.45 22.47
C TYR A 80 -19.42 31.04 23.70
N SER A 81 -20.06 31.02 24.87
CA SER A 81 -19.45 31.57 26.08
C SER A 81 -18.34 30.70 26.66
N LEU A 82 -18.46 29.38 26.57
CA LEU A 82 -17.46 28.44 27.08
C LEU A 82 -16.32 28.20 26.08
N TYR A 83 -16.62 28.15 24.79
CA TYR A 83 -15.70 27.72 23.73
C TYR A 83 -15.69 28.67 22.52
N PRO A 84 -15.37 29.97 22.73
CA PRO A 84 -15.45 30.97 21.67
C PRO A 84 -14.52 30.68 20.48
N HIS A 85 -13.35 30.11 20.74
CA HIS A 85 -12.37 29.76 19.70
C HIS A 85 -12.88 28.63 18.77
N ILE A 86 -13.50 27.58 19.33
CA ILE A 86 -14.10 26.49 18.54
C ILE A 86 -15.32 27.00 17.77
N ALA A 87 -16.17 27.80 18.43
CA ALA A 87 -17.34 28.37 17.77
C ALA A 87 -16.96 29.24 16.56
N GLN A 88 -15.87 30.00 16.66
CA GLN A 88 -15.32 30.78 15.54
C GLN A 88 -14.81 29.88 14.41
N LYS A 89 -14.08 28.79 14.72
CA LYS A 89 -13.66 27.80 13.71
C LYS A 89 -14.86 27.21 12.97
N ILE A 90 -15.91 26.83 13.68
CA ILE A 90 -17.13 26.28 13.11
C ILE A 90 -17.78 27.30 12.16
N HIS A 91 -17.89 28.57 12.59
CA HIS A 91 -18.45 29.63 11.74
C HIS A 91 -17.66 29.94 10.48
N ASN A 92 -16.35 29.68 10.47
CA ASN A 92 -15.54 29.85 9.27
C ASN A 92 -15.77 28.73 8.24
N ILE A 93 -16.51 27.66 8.58
CA ILE A 93 -16.87 26.61 7.64
C ILE A 93 -18.09 27.06 6.84
N THR A 94 -17.89 27.21 5.53
CA THR A 94 -18.95 27.48 4.56
C THR A 94 -19.80 26.22 4.37
N LEU A 95 -21.09 26.31 4.69
CA LEU A 95 -22.06 25.27 4.37
C LEU A 95 -22.48 25.35 2.89
N PRO A 96 -22.68 24.22 2.21
CA PRO A 96 -23.11 24.24 0.82
C PRO A 96 -24.54 24.76 0.70
N LEU A 97 -24.81 25.54 -0.37
CA LEU A 97 -26.13 26.11 -0.66
C LEU A 97 -27.18 25.06 -1.00
N GLN A 98 -26.73 23.88 -1.45
CA GLN A 98 -27.56 22.71 -1.70
C GLN A 98 -27.15 21.60 -0.74
N ALA A 99 -28.13 20.86 -0.23
CA ALA A 99 -27.88 19.78 0.70
C ALA A 99 -27.20 18.60 -0.02
N GLU A 100 -25.87 18.57 0.06
CA GLU A 100 -25.06 17.44 -0.38
C GLU A 100 -24.84 16.45 0.78
N SER A 101 -24.46 15.21 0.44
CA SER A 101 -24.08 14.23 1.46
C SER A 101 -22.72 14.55 2.07
N ASP A 102 -22.55 14.28 3.35
CA ASP A 102 -21.25 14.37 4.01
C ASP A 102 -20.23 13.45 3.33
N CYS A 103 -18.99 13.92 3.16
CA CYS A 103 -17.94 13.18 2.47
C CYS A 103 -16.69 13.10 3.34
N LEU A 104 -16.06 11.93 3.40
CA LEU A 104 -14.74 11.78 4.00
C LEU A 104 -13.67 12.16 2.96
N ILE A 105 -12.78 13.10 3.29
CA ILE A 105 -11.69 13.57 2.43
C ILE A 105 -10.33 13.28 3.07
N TRP A 106 -9.26 13.21 2.27
CA TRP A 106 -7.89 13.16 2.81
C TRP A 106 -7.28 14.55 2.84
N GLU A 107 -6.63 14.88 3.95
CA GLU A 107 -6.04 16.22 4.14
C GLU A 107 -4.84 16.48 3.23
N HIS A 108 -4.21 15.43 2.71
CA HIS A 108 -2.99 15.52 1.90
C HIS A 108 -3.22 15.32 0.39
N SER A 109 -4.45 15.03 -0.06
CA SER A 109 -4.73 14.89 -1.49
C SER A 109 -5.02 16.25 -2.10
N SER A 110 -4.25 16.64 -3.12
CA SER A 110 -4.46 17.90 -3.86
C SER A 110 -5.81 17.97 -4.57
N SER A 111 -6.46 16.81 -4.77
CA SER A 111 -7.78 16.69 -5.40
C SER A 111 -8.94 16.73 -4.40
N GLY A 112 -8.67 16.59 -3.10
CA GLY A 112 -9.68 16.46 -2.04
C GLY A 112 -10.49 15.15 -2.07
N VAL A 113 -10.43 14.37 -3.15
CA VAL A 113 -11.19 13.11 -3.28
C VAL A 113 -10.38 11.93 -2.75
N PRO A 114 -10.97 11.07 -1.92
CA PRO A 114 -10.31 9.87 -1.45
C PRO A 114 -10.09 8.82 -2.54
N SER A 115 -8.86 8.77 -3.07
CA SER A 115 -8.41 7.68 -3.92
C SER A 115 -7.76 6.57 -3.09
N PHE A 116 -7.96 5.32 -3.52
CA PHE A 116 -7.25 4.17 -2.95
C PHE A 116 -5.73 4.30 -3.11
N SER A 117 -5.28 4.97 -4.19
CA SER A 117 -3.86 5.22 -4.45
C SER A 117 -3.22 6.07 -3.36
N ASP A 118 -3.87 7.15 -2.94
CA ASP A 118 -3.35 8.04 -1.89
C ASP A 118 -3.25 7.30 -0.55
N GLY A 119 -4.27 6.51 -0.21
CA GLY A 119 -4.26 5.67 0.98
C GLY A 119 -3.15 4.61 0.95
N TYR A 120 -2.94 3.96 -0.21
CA TYR A 120 -1.84 3.01 -0.38
C TYR A 120 -0.47 3.68 -0.26
N GLU A 121 -0.27 4.85 -0.88
CA GLU A 121 0.97 5.62 -0.78
C GLU A 121 1.31 6.05 0.64
N LEU A 122 0.29 6.29 1.44
CA LEU A 122 0.41 6.68 2.84
C LEU A 122 0.80 5.48 3.74
N VAL A 123 0.20 4.31 3.49
CA VAL A 123 0.41 3.09 4.29
C VAL A 123 1.67 2.34 3.88
N ARG A 124 2.04 2.36 2.59
CA ARG A 124 3.14 1.55 2.07
C ARG A 124 4.47 1.95 2.70
N GLN A 125 5.27 0.95 3.03
CA GLN A 125 6.67 1.19 3.35
C GLN A 125 7.39 1.63 2.08
N LYS A 126 7.90 2.86 2.08
CA LYS A 126 8.64 3.41 0.96
C LYS A 126 10.02 2.77 0.92
N SER A 127 10.26 1.92 -0.08
CA SER A 127 11.58 1.40 -0.41
C SER A 127 12.13 2.07 -1.67
N ASN A 128 13.45 2.03 -1.83
CA ASN A 128 14.08 2.44 -3.07
C ASN A 128 13.52 1.63 -4.25
N LYS A 129 13.22 2.32 -5.35
CA LYS A 129 12.80 1.67 -6.60
C LYS A 129 13.95 0.77 -7.06
N LYS A 130 13.65 -0.50 -7.31
CA LYS A 130 14.60 -1.46 -7.87
C LYS A 130 14.63 -1.28 -9.39
N SER A 131 15.82 -1.15 -9.97
CA SER A 131 15.99 -0.96 -11.42
C SER A 131 15.37 -2.10 -12.24
N TRP A 132 15.49 -3.34 -11.76
CA TRP A 132 14.92 -4.52 -12.42
C TRP A 132 13.38 -4.61 -12.33
N ALA A 133 12.71 -3.82 -11.48
CA ALA A 133 11.27 -3.97 -11.25
C ALA A 133 10.45 -3.62 -12.50
N THR A 134 10.80 -2.53 -13.18
CA THR A 134 10.13 -2.12 -14.43
C THR A 134 10.28 -3.17 -15.53
N SER A 135 11.43 -3.85 -15.54
CA SER A 135 11.78 -4.86 -16.52
C SER A 135 10.90 -6.11 -16.39
N ILE A 136 10.68 -6.61 -15.16
CA ILE A 136 9.88 -7.83 -14.97
C ILE A 136 8.37 -7.59 -14.98
N TRP A 137 7.91 -6.38 -14.65
CA TRP A 137 6.49 -6.01 -14.65
C TRP A 137 6.04 -5.39 -15.98
N ASN A 138 6.76 -5.69 -17.07
CA ASN A 138 6.40 -5.28 -18.42
C ASN A 138 5.12 -6.00 -18.90
N SER A 139 4.23 -5.29 -19.60
CA SER A 139 2.98 -5.81 -20.15
C SER A 139 3.13 -6.99 -21.11
N PHE A 140 4.29 -7.12 -21.77
CA PHE A 140 4.60 -8.25 -22.66
C PHE A 140 4.95 -9.55 -21.90
N ILE A 141 5.25 -9.46 -20.60
CA ILE A 141 5.59 -10.61 -19.77
C ILE A 141 4.34 -11.07 -19.03
N PRO A 142 3.87 -12.32 -19.24
CA PRO A 142 2.74 -12.84 -18.49
C PRO A 142 3.00 -12.79 -16.97
N PRO A 143 2.03 -12.37 -16.13
CA PRO A 143 2.24 -12.13 -14.70
C PRO A 143 2.86 -13.28 -13.91
N ARG A 144 2.62 -14.53 -14.34
CA ARG A 144 3.22 -15.73 -13.72
C ARG A 144 4.75 -15.73 -13.78
N TYR A 145 5.34 -15.20 -14.87
CA TYR A 145 6.79 -15.14 -15.04
C TYR A 145 7.38 -13.94 -14.30
N SER A 146 6.69 -12.79 -14.27
CA SER A 146 7.03 -11.66 -13.42
C SER A 146 7.06 -12.06 -11.95
N LEU A 147 6.06 -12.82 -11.49
CA LEU A 147 6.01 -13.35 -10.13
C LEU A 147 7.14 -14.34 -9.85
N LEU A 148 7.50 -15.19 -10.81
CA LEU A 148 8.64 -16.09 -10.68
C LEU A 148 9.95 -15.30 -10.54
N ALA A 149 10.20 -14.34 -11.43
CA ALA A 149 11.39 -13.50 -11.37
C ALA A 149 11.45 -12.71 -10.05
N TRP A 150 10.34 -12.11 -9.62
CA TRP A 150 10.25 -11.44 -8.32
C TRP A 150 10.61 -12.39 -7.16
N ARG A 151 10.15 -13.65 -7.19
CA ARG A 151 10.52 -14.65 -6.17
C ARG A 151 12.01 -14.98 -6.22
N ILE A 152 12.62 -15.04 -7.39
CA ILE A 152 14.06 -15.26 -7.55
C ILE A 152 14.85 -14.09 -6.94
N PHE A 153 14.52 -12.84 -7.29
CA PHE A 153 15.20 -11.65 -6.78
C PHE A 153 15.14 -11.51 -5.25
N TYR A 154 14.04 -11.94 -4.63
CA TYR A 154 13.85 -11.87 -3.19
C TYR A 154 14.20 -13.16 -2.43
N ASP A 155 14.78 -14.17 -3.12
CA ASP A 155 15.10 -15.48 -2.56
C ASP A 155 13.88 -16.13 -1.84
N ARG A 156 12.73 -16.05 -2.50
CA ARG A 156 11.41 -16.55 -2.03
C ARG A 156 10.98 -17.83 -2.73
N LEU A 157 11.88 -18.49 -3.45
CA LEU A 157 11.63 -19.81 -3.98
C LEU A 157 11.78 -20.88 -2.88
N PRO A 158 11.05 -21.99 -2.98
CA PRO A 158 11.16 -23.10 -2.02
C PRO A 158 12.40 -23.95 -2.29
N THR A 159 13.57 -23.32 -2.36
CA THR A 159 14.85 -24.02 -2.49
C THR A 159 15.20 -24.75 -1.20
N ASP A 160 16.06 -25.76 -1.26
CA ASP A 160 16.54 -26.45 -0.07
C ASP A 160 17.07 -25.49 1.01
N LEU A 161 17.86 -24.48 0.60
CA LEU A 161 18.39 -23.48 1.53
C LEU A 161 17.26 -22.70 2.22
N GLN A 162 16.21 -22.35 1.48
CA GLN A 162 15.07 -21.64 2.05
C GLN A 162 14.22 -22.54 2.95
N LEU A 163 14.03 -23.80 2.58
CA LEU A 163 13.35 -24.79 3.41
C LEU A 163 14.09 -25.03 4.73
N GLN A 164 15.42 -25.11 4.70
CA GLN A 164 16.26 -25.19 5.90
C GLN A 164 16.07 -23.96 6.81
N ARG A 165 16.02 -22.75 6.24
CA ARG A 165 15.73 -21.52 7.01
C ARG A 165 14.34 -21.53 7.68
N HIS A 166 13.39 -22.26 7.12
CA HIS A 166 12.06 -22.48 7.71
C HIS A 166 11.98 -23.72 8.62
N GLY A 167 13.12 -24.32 8.98
CA GLY A 167 13.21 -25.41 9.96
C GLY A 167 13.05 -26.82 9.38
N VAL A 168 13.03 -26.99 8.06
CA VAL A 168 12.99 -28.31 7.43
C VAL A 168 14.38 -28.93 7.45
N THR A 169 14.50 -30.13 8.03
CA THR A 169 15.77 -30.86 8.08
C THR A 169 15.95 -31.67 6.80
N LEU A 170 16.82 -31.20 5.91
CA LEU A 170 17.21 -31.87 4.67
C LEU A 170 18.67 -31.53 4.33
N VAL A 171 19.27 -32.32 3.43
CA VAL A 171 20.59 -32.01 2.86
C VAL A 171 20.38 -31.16 1.63
N SER A 172 20.95 -29.94 1.63
CA SER A 172 20.86 -29.06 0.46
C SER A 172 21.83 -29.52 -0.61
N LYS A 173 21.31 -29.90 -1.78
CA LYS A 173 22.13 -30.29 -2.92
C LYS A 173 21.40 -30.04 -4.22
N CYS A 174 21.97 -29.19 -5.06
CA CYS A 174 21.45 -28.91 -6.40
C CYS A 174 21.32 -30.21 -7.22
N PRO A 175 20.12 -30.51 -7.75
CA PRO A 175 19.90 -31.71 -8.54
C PRO A 175 20.41 -31.58 -9.99
N LEU A 176 20.73 -30.36 -10.43
CA LEU A 176 21.08 -30.05 -11.81
C LEU A 176 22.59 -30.03 -12.08
N CYS A 177 23.41 -29.77 -11.06
CA CYS A 177 24.86 -29.75 -11.21
C CYS A 177 25.51 -31.00 -10.62
N SER A 178 26.53 -31.51 -11.31
CA SER A 178 27.32 -32.65 -10.83
C SER A 178 28.23 -32.30 -9.64
N LEU A 179 28.36 -31.01 -9.31
CA LEU A 179 29.26 -30.48 -8.28
C LEU A 179 28.67 -30.54 -6.87
N GLY A 180 27.37 -30.85 -6.73
CA GLY A 180 26.72 -30.96 -5.43
C GLY A 180 26.69 -29.66 -4.63
N CYS A 181 26.62 -28.52 -5.31
CA CYS A 181 26.50 -27.21 -4.67
C CYS A 181 25.18 -27.08 -3.90
N VAL A 182 25.12 -26.12 -2.97
CA VAL A 182 23.89 -25.76 -2.25
C VAL A 182 22.82 -25.33 -3.25
N GLU A 183 21.59 -25.81 -3.05
CA GLU A 183 20.44 -25.38 -3.84
C GLU A 183 19.89 -24.07 -3.27
N ASP A 184 20.28 -22.96 -3.89
CA ASP A 184 19.70 -21.64 -3.68
C ASP A 184 19.27 -21.00 -5.01
N SER A 185 18.55 -19.86 -4.94
CA SER A 185 18.00 -19.20 -6.12
C SER A 185 19.10 -18.70 -7.08
N VAL A 186 20.26 -18.28 -6.55
CA VAL A 186 21.38 -17.78 -7.36
C VAL A 186 22.06 -18.92 -8.08
N HIS A 187 22.32 -20.02 -7.39
CA HIS A 187 22.89 -21.21 -7.98
C HIS A 187 21.94 -21.77 -9.04
N LEU A 188 20.69 -22.07 -8.70
CA LEU A 188 19.74 -22.71 -9.62
C LEU A 188 19.55 -21.96 -10.93
N PHE A 189 19.48 -20.64 -10.89
CA PHE A 189 19.14 -19.82 -12.06
C PHE A 189 20.34 -19.13 -12.71
N PHE A 190 21.50 -19.05 -12.06
CA PHE A 190 22.64 -18.30 -12.59
C PHE A 190 23.97 -19.06 -12.51
N SER A 191 24.41 -19.50 -11.33
CA SER A 191 25.76 -20.07 -11.16
C SER A 191 25.85 -21.58 -11.41
N CYS A 192 24.72 -22.28 -11.52
CA CYS A 192 24.68 -23.71 -11.83
C CYS A 192 25.23 -23.94 -13.24
N SER A 193 26.09 -24.95 -13.40
CA SER A 193 26.65 -25.31 -14.71
C SER A 193 25.55 -25.59 -15.73
N PHE A 194 24.47 -26.28 -15.34
CA PHE A 194 23.32 -26.50 -16.22
C PHE A 194 22.66 -25.18 -16.67
N ALA A 195 22.41 -24.27 -15.74
CA ALA A 195 21.83 -22.95 -16.04
C ALA A 195 22.75 -22.14 -16.97
N GLN A 196 24.07 -22.15 -16.72
CA GLN A 196 25.05 -21.47 -17.58
C GLN A 196 25.01 -21.98 -19.02
N HIS A 197 24.87 -23.29 -19.24
CA HIS A 197 24.73 -23.83 -20.60
C HIS A 197 23.46 -23.33 -21.30
N ILE A 198 22.33 -23.24 -20.57
CA ILE A 198 21.09 -22.68 -21.12
C ILE A 198 21.27 -21.22 -21.49
N TRP A 199 21.88 -20.43 -20.61
CA TRP A 199 22.11 -19.01 -20.85
C TRP A 199 23.07 -18.78 -22.03
N GLN A 200 24.13 -19.57 -22.15
CA GLN A 200 25.03 -19.53 -23.30
C GLN A 200 24.29 -19.88 -24.59
N TRP A 201 23.46 -20.90 -24.58
CA TRP A 201 22.64 -21.27 -25.73
C TRP A 201 21.68 -20.15 -26.14
N LEU A 202 20.97 -19.55 -25.18
CA LEU A 202 20.10 -18.40 -25.44
C LEU A 202 20.89 -17.20 -25.97
N ALA A 203 22.04 -16.89 -25.37
CA ALA A 203 22.91 -15.81 -25.82
C ALA A 203 23.36 -16.02 -27.27
N CYS A 204 23.70 -17.26 -27.67
CA CYS A 204 23.97 -17.59 -29.06
C CYS A 204 22.76 -17.41 -29.98
N CYS A 205 21.55 -17.78 -29.54
CA CYS A 205 20.33 -17.60 -30.33
C CYS A 205 19.98 -16.13 -30.60
N PHE A 206 20.26 -15.25 -29.63
CA PHE A 206 19.97 -13.82 -29.72
C PHE A 206 21.18 -12.96 -30.11
N GLY A 207 22.34 -13.57 -30.41
CA GLY A 207 23.56 -12.84 -30.75
C GLY A 207 24.08 -11.95 -29.61
N THR A 208 23.75 -12.27 -28.36
CA THR A 208 24.13 -11.49 -27.18
C THR A 208 25.28 -12.16 -26.41
N SER A 209 25.88 -11.40 -25.47
CA SER A 209 26.84 -11.95 -24.52
C SER A 209 26.31 -11.72 -23.11
N LEU A 210 26.23 -12.78 -22.32
CA LEU A 210 25.75 -12.70 -20.94
C LEU A 210 26.92 -12.71 -19.96
N PRO A 211 26.84 -11.92 -18.87
CA PRO A 211 27.91 -11.89 -17.89
C PRO A 211 28.01 -13.26 -17.19
N SER A 212 29.21 -13.82 -17.19
CA SER A 212 29.50 -15.12 -16.57
C SER A 212 29.67 -15.05 -15.04
N GLN A 213 29.78 -13.84 -14.49
CA GLN A 213 29.98 -13.56 -13.08
C GLN A 213 29.28 -12.24 -12.69
N GLY A 214 28.89 -12.12 -11.42
CA GLY A 214 28.24 -10.92 -10.90
C GLY A 214 27.11 -11.24 -9.93
N SER A 215 26.43 -10.20 -9.44
CA SER A 215 25.20 -10.38 -8.67
C SER A 215 24.05 -10.80 -9.58
N LEU A 216 23.04 -11.45 -9.00
CA LEU A 216 21.82 -11.80 -9.72
C LEU A 216 21.15 -10.54 -10.31
N ASP A 217 21.12 -9.44 -9.55
CA ASP A 217 20.64 -8.14 -10.04
C ASP A 217 21.40 -7.68 -11.30
N TYR A 218 22.74 -7.75 -11.31
CA TYR A 218 23.56 -7.34 -12.46
C TYR A 218 23.32 -8.22 -13.70
N PHE A 219 23.24 -9.53 -13.51
CA PHE A 219 22.97 -10.48 -14.58
C PHE A 219 21.63 -10.22 -15.24
N TRP A 220 20.57 -10.04 -14.44
CA TRP A 220 19.24 -9.80 -14.97
C TRP A 220 19.09 -8.41 -15.61
N THR A 221 19.73 -7.37 -15.06
CA THR A 221 19.76 -6.07 -15.74
C THR A 221 20.44 -6.18 -17.10
N ALA A 222 21.58 -6.88 -17.17
CA ALA A 222 22.27 -7.09 -18.45
C ALA A 222 21.39 -7.89 -19.43
N PHE A 223 20.74 -8.97 -18.99
CA PHE A 223 19.84 -9.76 -19.83
C PHE A 223 18.66 -8.93 -20.36
N ILE A 224 18.00 -8.14 -19.51
CA ILE A 224 16.78 -7.42 -19.93
C ILE A 224 17.12 -6.14 -20.72
N ASP A 225 18.23 -5.47 -20.41
CA ASP A 225 18.67 -4.29 -21.18
C ASP A 225 19.10 -4.69 -22.61
N LEU A 226 19.53 -5.93 -22.84
CA LEU A 226 19.80 -6.48 -24.16
C LEU A 226 18.53 -6.63 -25.01
N GLU A 227 17.40 -7.07 -24.42
CA GLU A 227 16.11 -7.14 -25.13
C GLU A 227 15.54 -5.73 -25.42
N GLY A 228 15.80 -4.75 -24.54
CA GLY A 228 15.40 -3.36 -24.75
C GLY A 228 16.15 -2.66 -25.89
N ALA A 229 17.40 -3.07 -26.16
CA ALA A 229 18.19 -2.55 -27.28
C ALA A 229 17.74 -3.13 -28.64
N GLU A 230 17.27 -4.38 -28.69
CA GLU A 230 16.71 -4.97 -29.91
C GLU A 230 15.34 -4.38 -30.29
N GLN A 231 14.52 -3.97 -29.31
CA GLN A 231 13.22 -3.32 -29.57
C GLN A 231 13.32 -1.82 -29.93
N ALA A 232 14.47 -1.19 -29.68
CA ALA A 232 14.73 0.21 -30.02
C ALA A 232 15.62 0.40 -31.27
N GLY A 233 16.01 -0.70 -31.93
CA GLY A 233 16.77 -0.70 -33.17
C GLY A 233 15.88 -0.56 -34.41
N LEU A 234 16.16 0.47 -35.21
CA LEU A 234 15.74 0.67 -36.59
C LEU A 234 15.89 -0.56 -37.48
#